data_AF-W7CXT5-F1
#
_entry.id   AF-W7CXT5-F1
#
_cell.length_a   1.000
_cell.length_b   1.000
_cell.length_c   1.000
_cell.angle_alpha   90.00
_cell.angle_beta   90.00
_cell.angle_gamma   90.00
#
_symmetry.space_group_name_H-M   'P 1'
#
loop_
_entity.id
_entity.type
_entity.pdbx_description
1 polymer ?
#
loop_
_entity_poly.entity_id
_entity_poly.type
_entity_poly.pdbx_seq_one_letter_code
_entity_poly.pdbx_strand_id
1 'polypeptide(L)'
;MARKSGKKQKTCYQLKKTDLETSPTCPHCNFLLSADRRDSRNIVENAMSELTDIYDNWLNILVDNLKQDSIQEGLSLLSNDEQKSVELLISSKELPLPLDQKYIDMIKNLFDGFEKVELSQEDIIKMLGNGSPMSVNELEGRIRELIETAIDGKDKDKVRIMYKG
;
A
#
# COMPACT_ATOMS: atom_id res chain seq x y z
N MET A 1 25.91 20.79 -28.33
CA MET A 1 25.39 22.11 -28.76
C MET A 1 24.03 21.93 -29.41
N ALA A 2 22.99 22.52 -28.80
CA ALA A 2 21.60 22.40 -29.22
C ALA A 2 21.30 23.27 -30.45
N ARG A 3 20.53 22.75 -31.41
CA ARG A 3 19.68 23.56 -32.29
C ARG A 3 18.31 22.91 -32.41
N LYS A 4 17.35 23.46 -31.66
CA LYS A 4 15.92 23.18 -31.74
C LYS A 4 15.44 23.55 -33.15
N SER A 5 14.94 22.59 -33.92
CA SER A 5 14.19 22.86 -35.16
C SER A 5 12.77 23.31 -34.79
N GLY A 6 12.54 24.63 -34.80
CA GLY A 6 11.20 25.21 -34.64
C GLY A 6 10.31 24.85 -35.83
N LYS A 7 9.13 24.25 -35.54
CA LYS A 7 8.07 24.04 -36.52
C LYS A 7 7.66 25.40 -37.10
N LYS A 8 7.87 25.63 -38.41
CA LYS A 8 7.40 26.84 -39.11
C LYS A 8 5.88 26.91 -39.01
N GLN A 9 5.34 27.91 -38.29
CA GLN A 9 3.93 28.26 -38.38
C GLN A 9 3.63 28.68 -39.83
N LYS A 10 2.67 27.99 -40.46
CA LYS A 10 2.16 28.38 -41.78
C LYS A 10 0.95 29.28 -41.59
N THR A 11 1.14 30.59 -41.70
CA THR A 11 0.05 31.57 -41.66
C THR A 11 -0.59 31.69 -43.03
N CYS A 12 -1.91 31.46 -43.14
CA CYS A 12 -2.66 31.67 -44.37
C CYS A 12 -3.53 32.93 -44.23
N TYR A 13 -3.11 34.03 -44.87
CA TYR A 13 -3.81 35.31 -44.80
C TYR A 13 -5.12 35.37 -45.60
N GLN A 14 -5.38 34.36 -46.43
CA GLN A 14 -6.60 34.25 -47.24
C GLN A 14 -7.73 33.50 -46.52
N LEU A 15 -7.43 32.84 -45.40
CA LEU A 15 -8.42 32.09 -44.63
C LEU A 15 -9.41 33.04 -43.94
N LYS A 16 -10.70 32.87 -44.25
CA LYS A 16 -11.80 33.60 -43.60
C LYS A 16 -12.53 32.68 -42.62
N LYS A 17 -13.24 33.28 -41.66
CA LYS A 17 -14.05 32.53 -40.69
C LYS A 17 -15.08 31.62 -41.37
N THR A 18 -15.72 32.12 -42.44
CA THR A 18 -16.71 31.39 -43.25
C THR A 18 -16.14 30.13 -43.89
N ASP A 19 -14.83 30.12 -44.21
CA ASP A 19 -14.17 28.96 -44.83
C ASP A 19 -14.06 27.80 -43.83
N LEU A 20 -14.10 28.07 -42.52
CA LEU A 20 -14.02 27.08 -41.43
C LEU A 20 -15.38 26.56 -40.97
N GLU A 21 -16.47 27.16 -41.40
CA GLU A 21 -17.83 26.73 -41.05
C GLU A 21 -18.22 25.46 -41.81
N THR A 22 -17.54 25.14 -42.92
CA THR A 22 -17.86 24.00 -43.80
C THR A 22 -16.79 22.90 -43.81
N SER A 23 -15.53 23.21 -43.52
CA SER A 23 -14.43 22.23 -43.51
C SER A 23 -13.29 22.61 -42.57
N PRO A 24 -12.69 21.65 -41.84
CA PRO A 24 -11.50 21.88 -41.01
C PRO A 24 -10.19 21.96 -41.83
N THR A 25 -10.26 21.81 -43.16
CA THR A 25 -9.14 22.00 -44.08
C THR A 25 -9.26 23.36 -44.74
N CYS A 26 -8.22 24.19 -44.64
CA CYS A 26 -8.19 25.48 -45.33
C CYS A 26 -8.27 25.28 -46.86
N PRO A 27 -9.26 25.87 -47.57
CA PRO A 27 -9.41 25.68 -49.01
C PRO A 27 -8.34 26.40 -49.84
N HIS A 28 -7.61 27.36 -49.24
CA HIS A 28 -6.62 28.18 -49.95
C HIS A 28 -5.21 27.60 -49.93
N CYS A 29 -4.82 26.95 -48.83
CA CYS A 29 -3.49 26.36 -48.67
C CYS A 29 -3.50 24.86 -48.35
N ASN A 30 -4.70 24.25 -48.36
CA ASN A 30 -4.95 22.83 -48.07
C ASN A 30 -4.41 22.36 -46.70
N PHE A 31 -4.24 23.29 -45.76
CA PHE A 31 -3.76 23.01 -44.42
C PHE A 31 -4.88 22.49 -43.53
N LEU A 32 -4.71 21.30 -42.95
CA LEU A 32 -5.65 20.70 -42.00
C LEU A 32 -5.46 21.31 -40.62
N LEU A 33 -6.42 22.11 -40.17
CA LEU A 33 -6.35 22.81 -38.87
C LEU A 33 -6.53 21.86 -37.68
N SER A 34 -7.10 20.69 -37.90
CA SER A 34 -7.25 19.64 -36.89
C SER A 34 -6.02 18.74 -36.75
N ALA A 35 -4.89 19.07 -37.39
CA ALA A 35 -3.67 18.28 -37.31
C ALA A 35 -3.13 18.11 -35.86
N ASP A 36 -3.47 19.04 -34.95
CA ASP A 36 -3.09 18.97 -33.52
C ASP A 36 -4.02 18.11 -32.64
N ARG A 37 -5.10 17.54 -33.18
CA ARG A 37 -5.94 16.57 -32.42
C ARG A 37 -5.42 15.13 -32.44
N ARG A 38 -4.21 14.90 -32.98
CA ARG A 38 -3.68 13.56 -33.23
C ARG A 38 -2.92 12.92 -32.07
N ASP A 39 -2.89 13.54 -30.90
CA ASP A 39 -2.13 12.98 -29.78
C ASP A 39 -2.87 12.95 -28.44
N SER A 40 -4.04 13.57 -28.28
CA SER A 40 -4.71 13.58 -26.96
C SER A 40 -5.12 12.18 -26.50
N ARG A 41 -5.51 11.29 -27.42
CA ARG A 41 -5.82 9.89 -27.08
C ARG A 41 -4.55 9.13 -26.71
N ASN A 42 -3.51 9.19 -27.53
CA ASN A 42 -2.24 8.53 -27.25
C ASN A 42 -1.61 9.05 -25.95
N ILE A 43 -1.69 10.35 -25.66
CA ILE A 43 -1.22 10.93 -24.40
C ILE A 43 -1.96 10.33 -23.21
N VAL A 44 -3.29 10.22 -23.29
CA VAL A 44 -4.10 9.61 -22.21
C VAL A 44 -3.81 8.12 -22.09
N GLU A 45 -3.76 7.38 -23.19
CA GLU A 45 -3.45 5.95 -23.20
C GLU A 45 -2.04 5.67 -22.65
N ASN A 46 -1.03 6.46 -23.06
CA ASN A 46 0.32 6.37 -22.53
C ASN A 46 0.35 6.69 -21.03
N ALA A 47 -0.33 7.75 -20.58
CA ALA A 47 -0.40 8.08 -19.17
C ALA A 47 -1.10 6.98 -18.35
N MET A 48 -2.14 6.34 -18.89
CA MET A 48 -2.78 5.19 -18.25
C MET A 48 -1.83 4.01 -18.15
N SER A 49 -1.09 3.69 -19.21
CA SER A 49 -0.07 2.64 -19.20
C SER A 49 1.03 2.94 -18.18
N GLU A 50 1.54 4.16 -18.15
CA GLU A 50 2.57 4.58 -17.18
C GLU A 50 2.08 4.45 -15.74
N LEU A 51 0.81 4.79 -15.46
CA LEU A 51 0.21 4.60 -14.13
C LEU A 51 0.09 3.12 -13.76
N THR A 52 -0.31 2.26 -14.69
CA THR A 52 -0.33 0.80 -14.49
C THR A 52 1.06 0.27 -14.22
N ASP A 53 2.06 0.68 -15.00
CA ASP A 53 3.45 0.24 -14.82
C ASP A 53 4.01 0.67 -13.46
N ILE A 54 3.72 1.90 -13.02
CA ILE A 54 4.11 2.39 -11.69
C ILE A 54 3.45 1.55 -10.60
N TYR A 55 2.14 1.29 -10.73
CA TYR A 55 1.39 0.49 -9.76
C TYR A 55 1.93 -0.94 -9.67
N ASP A 56 2.10 -1.61 -10.79
CA ASP A 56 2.60 -2.98 -10.86
C ASP A 56 4.02 -3.08 -10.31
N ASN A 57 4.89 -2.10 -10.63
CA ASN A 57 6.24 -2.06 -10.08
C ASN A 57 6.23 -1.89 -8.56
N TRP A 58 5.43 -0.97 -8.02
CA TRP A 58 5.27 -0.80 -6.57
C TRP A 58 4.76 -2.06 -5.89
N LEU A 59 3.77 -2.72 -6.50
CA LEU A 59 3.18 -3.92 -5.95
C LEU A 59 4.15 -5.10 -5.97
N ASN A 60 4.95 -5.24 -7.03
CA ASN A 60 6.02 -6.22 -7.09
C ASN A 60 7.08 -5.97 -6.00
N ILE A 61 7.52 -4.72 -5.82
CA ILE A 61 8.45 -4.36 -4.74
C ILE A 61 7.85 -4.73 -3.37
N LEU A 62 6.58 -4.38 -3.12
CA LEU A 62 5.90 -4.72 -1.87
C LEU A 62 5.89 -6.23 -1.62
N VAL A 63 5.45 -7.01 -2.61
CA VAL A 63 5.35 -8.47 -2.52
C VAL A 63 6.72 -9.12 -2.37
N ASP A 64 7.74 -8.63 -3.07
CA ASP A 64 9.09 -9.17 -2.98
C ASP A 64 9.71 -8.92 -1.60
N ASN A 65 9.46 -7.75 -0.98
CA ASN A 65 9.89 -7.50 0.39
C ASN A 65 9.11 -8.38 1.40
N LEU A 66 7.81 -8.59 1.20
CA LEU A 66 7.03 -9.49 2.07
C LEU A 66 7.56 -10.93 2.06
N LYS A 67 8.17 -11.38 0.96
CA LYS A 67 8.75 -12.74 0.83
C LYS A 67 10.12 -12.90 1.49
N GLN A 68 10.75 -11.83 1.97
CA GLN A 68 12.05 -11.94 2.63
C GLN A 68 11.93 -12.73 3.93
N ASP A 69 12.92 -13.59 4.21
CA ASP A 69 12.91 -14.49 5.37
C ASP A 69 12.66 -13.75 6.70
N SER A 70 13.28 -12.57 6.89
CA SER A 70 13.08 -11.74 8.09
C SER A 70 11.64 -11.24 8.27
N ILE A 71 10.92 -10.99 7.17
CA ILE A 71 9.52 -10.56 7.21
C ILE A 71 8.59 -11.77 7.41
N GLN A 72 8.96 -12.93 6.85
CA GLN A 72 8.23 -14.18 7.05
C GLN A 72 8.26 -14.65 8.52
N GLU A 73 9.36 -14.41 9.23
CA GLU A 73 9.40 -14.62 10.69
C GLU A 73 8.37 -13.76 11.42
N GLY A 74 8.27 -12.47 11.07
CA GLY A 74 7.26 -11.56 11.62
C GLY A 74 5.82 -11.98 11.25
N LEU A 75 5.63 -12.53 10.05
CA LEU A 75 4.34 -13.05 9.60
C LEU A 75 3.83 -14.18 10.49
N SER A 76 4.72 -15.05 10.97
CA SER A 76 4.36 -16.14 11.90
C SER A 76 3.82 -15.65 13.25
N LEU A 77 4.07 -14.37 13.61
CA LEU A 77 3.61 -13.74 14.84
C LEU A 77 2.24 -13.05 14.69
N LEU A 78 1.70 -12.99 13.47
CA LEU A 78 0.36 -12.49 13.21
C LEU A 78 -0.71 -13.53 13.57
N SER A 79 -1.95 -13.07 13.75
CA SER A 79 -3.10 -13.98 13.84
C SER A 79 -3.34 -14.72 12.54
N ASN A 80 -4.03 -15.88 12.59
CA ASN A 80 -4.31 -16.69 11.41
C ASN A 80 -5.04 -15.93 10.28
N ASP A 81 -5.94 -15.01 10.63
CA ASP A 81 -6.69 -14.22 9.64
C ASP A 81 -5.81 -13.15 8.99
N GLU A 82 -4.93 -12.52 9.77
CA GLU A 82 -3.93 -11.57 9.29
C GLU A 82 -2.91 -12.27 8.37
N GLN A 83 -2.42 -13.45 8.74
CA GLN A 83 -1.52 -14.26 7.89
C GLN A 83 -2.15 -14.54 6.53
N LYS A 84 -3.39 -15.08 6.51
CA LYS A 84 -4.12 -15.35 5.26
C LYS A 84 -4.31 -14.11 4.41
N SER A 85 -4.55 -12.96 5.04
CA SER A 85 -4.72 -11.69 4.33
C SER A 85 -3.42 -11.28 3.60
N VAL A 86 -2.27 -11.48 4.24
CA VAL A 86 -0.95 -11.20 3.62
C VAL A 86 -0.60 -12.24 2.56
N GLU A 87 -0.87 -13.53 2.80
CA GLU A 87 -0.69 -14.60 1.81
C GLU A 87 -1.53 -14.39 0.55
N LEU A 88 -2.76 -13.88 0.71
CA LEU A 88 -3.61 -13.51 -0.41
C LEU A 88 -2.97 -12.39 -1.23
N LEU A 89 -2.49 -11.32 -0.60
CA LEU A 89 -1.74 -10.25 -1.29
C LEU A 89 -0.52 -10.81 -2.05
N ILE A 90 0.24 -11.70 -1.42
CA ILE A 90 1.45 -12.29 -2.04
C ILE A 90 1.10 -13.14 -3.27
N SER A 91 0.01 -13.90 -3.20
CA SER A 91 -0.39 -14.86 -4.23
C SER A 91 -1.19 -14.22 -5.37
N SER A 92 -2.16 -13.35 -5.06
CA SER A 92 -2.95 -12.65 -6.07
C SER A 92 -2.20 -11.48 -6.69
N LYS A 93 -1.22 -10.90 -5.96
CA LYS A 93 -0.67 -9.58 -6.26
C LYS A 93 -1.77 -8.54 -6.43
N GLU A 94 -2.72 -8.54 -5.50
CA GLU A 94 -3.80 -7.55 -5.46
C GLU A 94 -3.97 -7.06 -4.03
N LEU A 95 -4.12 -5.74 -3.88
CA LEU A 95 -4.41 -5.12 -2.59
C LEU A 95 -5.89 -5.35 -2.22
N PRO A 96 -6.21 -5.66 -0.97
CA PRO A 96 -7.60 -5.74 -0.54
C PRO A 96 -8.23 -4.34 -0.59
N LEU A 97 -9.31 -4.19 -1.36
CA LEU A 97 -10.06 -2.94 -1.43
C LEU A 97 -11.43 -3.12 -0.76
N PRO A 98 -11.85 -2.18 0.11
CA PRO A 98 -11.12 -1.00 0.57
C PRO A 98 -9.97 -1.37 1.53
N LEU A 99 -8.88 -0.58 1.47
CA LEU A 99 -7.80 -0.67 2.44
C LEU A 99 -8.25 0.00 3.74
N ASP A 100 -8.43 -0.79 4.79
CA ASP A 100 -8.67 -0.24 6.12
C ASP A 100 -7.35 0.09 6.85
N GLN A 101 -7.47 0.93 7.88
CA GLN A 101 -6.31 1.38 8.66
C GLN A 101 -5.60 0.22 9.37
N LYS A 102 -6.35 -0.79 9.80
CA LYS A 102 -5.80 -1.96 10.50
C LYS A 102 -4.86 -2.75 9.58
N TYR A 103 -5.24 -2.96 8.32
CA TYR A 103 -4.42 -3.64 7.33
C TYR A 103 -3.14 -2.86 7.03
N ILE A 104 -3.24 -1.52 6.89
CA ILE A 104 -2.09 -0.65 6.67
C ILE A 104 -1.10 -0.76 7.83
N ASP A 105 -1.59 -0.69 9.08
CA ASP A 105 -0.74 -0.75 10.26
C ASP A 105 -0.13 -2.14 10.45
N MET A 106 -0.87 -3.20 10.13
CA MET A 106 -0.33 -4.58 10.10
C MET A 106 0.85 -4.71 9.13
N ILE A 107 0.71 -4.24 7.89
CA ILE A 107 1.79 -4.32 6.89
C ILE A 107 2.99 -3.45 7.31
N LYS A 108 2.75 -2.27 7.88
CA LYS A 108 3.83 -1.43 8.42
C LYS A 108 4.57 -2.12 9.55
N ASN A 109 3.85 -2.69 10.52
CA ASN A 109 4.46 -3.36 11.66
C ASN A 109 5.22 -4.63 11.26
N LEU A 110 4.79 -5.31 10.18
CA LEU A 110 5.58 -6.39 9.57
C LEU A 110 6.95 -5.88 9.10
N PHE A 111 7.01 -4.74 8.41
CA PHE A 111 8.27 -4.17 7.92
C PHE A 111 9.13 -3.57 9.02
N ASP A 112 8.50 -2.98 10.04
CA ASP A 112 9.19 -2.44 11.21
C ASP A 112 9.71 -3.55 12.15
N GLY A 113 9.13 -4.74 12.05
CA GLY A 113 9.38 -5.87 12.93
C GLY A 113 8.47 -5.91 14.15
N PHE A 114 8.15 -7.13 14.59
CA PHE A 114 7.39 -7.38 15.83
C PHE A 114 8.31 -7.72 16.99
N GLU A 115 7.90 -7.30 18.19
CA GLU A 115 8.53 -7.69 19.44
C GLU A 115 7.77 -8.87 20.05
N LYS A 116 8.34 -10.07 19.92
CA LYS A 116 7.77 -11.28 20.51
C LYS A 116 7.88 -11.25 22.04
N VAL A 117 6.77 -11.53 22.71
CA VAL A 117 6.70 -11.70 24.17
C VAL A 117 6.13 -13.07 24.48
N GLU A 118 6.88 -13.89 25.20
CA GLU A 118 6.42 -15.22 25.61
C GLU A 118 6.00 -15.18 27.09
N LEU A 119 4.81 -15.68 27.40
CA LEU A 119 4.33 -15.91 28.75
C LEU A 119 4.40 -17.42 29.05
N SER A 120 5.07 -17.77 30.14
CA SER A 120 5.23 -19.16 30.57
C SER A 120 4.02 -19.66 31.36
N GLN A 121 3.94 -20.99 31.57
CA GLN A 121 2.95 -21.58 32.47
C GLN A 121 3.08 -21.02 33.89
N GLU A 122 4.30 -20.83 34.37
CA GLU A 122 4.58 -20.27 35.70
C GLU A 122 4.03 -18.84 35.84
N ASP A 123 4.18 -18.01 34.81
CA ASP A 123 3.67 -16.64 34.80
C ASP A 123 2.14 -16.62 34.92
N ILE A 124 1.46 -17.51 34.18
CA ILE A 124 0.01 -17.64 34.24
C ILE A 124 -0.45 -18.16 35.61
N ILE A 125 0.17 -19.21 36.14
CA ILE A 125 -0.19 -19.77 37.46
C ILE A 125 0.01 -18.73 38.57
N LYS A 126 1.12 -17.98 38.51
CA LYS A 126 1.43 -16.91 39.45
C LYS A 126 0.40 -15.78 39.35
N MET A 127 0.02 -15.39 38.13
CA MET A 127 -1.04 -14.40 37.90
C MET A 127 -2.38 -14.86 38.47
N LEU A 128 -2.71 -16.16 38.37
CA LEU A 128 -3.89 -16.78 38.99
C LEU A 128 -3.77 -16.98 40.51
N GLY A 129 -2.78 -16.38 41.18
CA GLY A 129 -2.63 -16.42 42.63
C GLY A 129 -2.34 -17.82 43.19
N ASN A 130 -1.73 -18.69 42.38
CA ASN A 130 -1.37 -20.06 42.75
C ASN A 130 -2.55 -20.88 43.30
N GLY A 131 -3.76 -20.63 42.81
CA GLY A 131 -4.98 -21.34 43.24
C GLY A 131 -5.67 -20.78 44.49
N SER A 132 -5.21 -19.64 45.01
CA SER A 132 -5.88 -18.96 46.14
C SER A 132 -7.17 -18.29 45.67
N PRO A 133 -8.28 -18.37 46.44
CA PRO A 133 -9.50 -17.64 46.13
C PRO A 133 -9.25 -16.13 46.03
N MET A 134 -9.86 -15.47 45.05
CA MET A 134 -9.77 -14.02 44.86
C MET A 134 -11.05 -13.47 44.26
N SER A 135 -11.22 -12.16 44.39
CA SER A 135 -12.30 -11.41 43.74
C SER A 135 -12.03 -11.18 42.26
N VAL A 136 -13.07 -10.82 41.51
CA VAL A 136 -12.97 -10.46 40.09
C VAL A 136 -12.00 -9.29 39.89
N ASN A 137 -12.09 -8.25 40.73
CA ASN A 137 -11.24 -7.07 40.62
C ASN A 137 -9.75 -7.39 40.84
N GLU A 138 -9.45 -8.29 41.78
CA GLU A 138 -8.07 -8.73 42.01
C GLU A 138 -7.51 -9.49 40.81
N LEU A 139 -8.31 -10.37 40.19
CA LEU A 139 -7.90 -11.11 39.01
C LEU A 139 -7.65 -10.18 37.81
N GLU A 140 -8.56 -9.24 37.54
CA GLU A 140 -8.39 -8.25 36.47
C GLU A 140 -7.13 -7.39 36.67
N GLY A 141 -6.87 -6.97 37.92
CA GLY A 141 -5.67 -6.22 38.28
C GLY A 141 -4.39 -7.01 37.99
N ARG A 142 -4.36 -8.29 38.37
CA ARG A 142 -3.20 -9.17 38.13
C ARG A 142 -2.95 -9.46 36.65
N ILE A 143 -4.00 -9.63 35.84
CA ILE A 143 -3.87 -9.76 34.38
C ILE A 143 -3.23 -8.51 33.80
N ARG A 144 -3.71 -7.33 34.21
CA ARG A 144 -3.16 -6.05 33.74
C ARG A 144 -1.70 -5.88 34.15
N GLU A 145 -1.36 -6.17 35.41
CA GLU A 145 0.01 -6.08 35.92
C GLU A 145 0.96 -7.05 35.19
N LEU A 146 0.50 -8.28 34.89
CA LEU A 146 1.26 -9.23 34.08
C LEU A 146 1.56 -8.65 32.69
N ILE A 147 0.55 -8.10 32.01
CA ILE A 147 0.72 -7.49 30.69
C ILE A 147 1.67 -6.30 30.74
N GLU A 148 1.45 -5.36 31.67
CA GLU A 148 2.28 -4.16 31.83
C GLU A 148 3.75 -4.52 32.09
N THR A 149 3.99 -5.52 32.95
CA THR A 149 5.35 -6.00 33.24
C THR A 149 5.96 -6.69 32.01
N ALA A 150 5.20 -7.50 31.28
CA ALA A 150 5.71 -8.26 30.13
C ALA A 150 6.08 -7.37 28.92
N ILE A 151 5.45 -6.20 28.82
CA ILE A 151 5.64 -5.24 27.72
C ILE A 151 6.40 -3.98 28.15
N ASP A 152 6.98 -3.96 29.35
CA ASP A 152 7.69 -2.78 29.85
C ASP A 152 8.83 -2.37 28.90
N GLY A 153 8.88 -1.07 28.58
CA GLY A 153 9.82 -0.50 27.63
C GLY A 153 9.58 -0.83 26.14
N LYS A 154 8.50 -1.53 25.78
CA LYS A 154 8.19 -1.96 24.40
C LYS A 154 7.12 -1.11 23.75
N ASP A 155 7.12 -1.08 22.42
CA ASP A 155 6.05 -0.46 21.63
C ASP A 155 4.82 -1.38 21.59
N LYS A 156 3.72 -0.93 22.19
CA LYS A 156 2.46 -1.70 22.30
C LYS A 156 1.91 -2.12 20.94
N ASP A 157 2.12 -1.32 19.89
CA ASP A 157 1.60 -1.62 18.56
C ASP A 157 2.41 -2.72 17.85
N LYS A 158 3.65 -2.96 18.31
CA LYS A 158 4.59 -3.95 17.76
C LYS A 158 4.71 -5.21 18.62
N VAL A 159 4.16 -5.22 19.82
CA VAL A 159 4.25 -6.39 20.70
C VAL A 159 3.27 -7.49 20.28
N ARG A 160 3.78 -8.73 20.18
CA ARG A 160 2.98 -9.95 19.99
C ARG A 160 3.19 -10.90 21.18
N ILE A 161 2.17 -11.01 22.03
CA ILE A 161 2.18 -11.87 23.22
C ILE A 161 1.73 -13.27 22.85
N MET A 162 2.54 -14.28 23.21
CA MET A 162 2.28 -15.70 22.96
C MET A 162 2.42 -16.51 24.24
N TYR A 163 1.63 -17.57 24.38
CA TYR A 163 1.83 -18.55 25.43
C TYR A 163 2.94 -19.54 25.03
N LYS A 164 3.89 -19.76 25.93
CA LYS A 164 4.91 -20.79 25.82
C LYS A 164 4.47 -21.99 26.65
N GLY A 165 3.97 -23.01 25.95
CA GLY A 165 3.59 -24.29 26.54
C GLY A 165 4.74 -25.23 26.75
#